data_AF-A0A6J2EKB5-F1
#
_entry.id   AF-A0A6J2EKB5-F1
#
_cell.length_a   1.000
_cell.length_b   1.000
_cell.length_c   1.000
_cell.angle_alpha   90.00
_cell.angle_beta   90.00
_cell.angle_gamma   90.00
#
_symmetry.space_group_name_H-M   'P 1'
#
loop_
_entity.id
_entity.type
_entity.pdbx_description
1 polymer ?
#
loop_
_entity_poly.entity_id
_entity_poly.type
_entity_poly.pdbx_seq_one_letter_code
_entity_poly.pdbx_strand_id
1 'polypeptide(L)'
;MEAWRCVRRGYGRCVVGRGRYPMLPHHQKSLGRDWTTPWENLQRCCWNRHISSCMRWPGHYSRAPYPYFSSRHFSLNWRPPCLFESRTPFQYWNWRPDNLSQTSLIHLSSYIMNSEGDEPSSKRRKHQGTIQRHWEYICNHNKDKTKILGDKNVDPKCEDSDNKFDFSVMSYNILSQDLLEDNSHLYRHCRRPVLHWSFRFPNILKEIKHFDADVLCLQEVQEDHYGAEIRPSLESLGYHCEYKMRTGRKPDGCAICFKHSKFSLLSVNPVEFYRRDVPLLDRDNVGLVLLLQPRVPRAASPVVCVANTHLLYNPRRGDIKLTQLAMLLAEISSVAHQKDGSFCPIIMCGDFNSVPGSPLYSFIKEGKLNYEGLAIGKVSGQEQSSRGQRILSIPIWPPNLGISQNCVYEVQQLPKVEKTDSDLTQTELDKTEVLVTAEKLSSNLQHHFSLSSVYSHYFPDTGIPEVTTCHSRSAITVDYIFYSAEKEDVAGQPGAEVALVGGLKLLARLSLLTEQDLWTVNGLPNENNSSDHLPLLAKFRLEL
;
A
#
# COMPACT_ATOMS: atom_id res chain seq x y z
N MET A 1 -27.41 -37.23 26.97
CA MET A 1 -27.78 -38.66 26.93
C MET A 1 -27.18 -39.20 25.64
N GLU A 2 -25.89 -39.51 25.59
CA GLU A 2 -25.18 -40.60 26.30
C GLU A 2 -25.42 -41.99 25.69
N ALA A 3 -24.36 -42.53 25.07
CA ALA A 3 -24.04 -43.95 25.11
C ALA A 3 -22.52 -44.08 24.89
N TRP A 4 -21.77 -44.45 25.93
CA TRP A 4 -20.33 -44.73 25.81
C TRP A 4 -20.12 -46.17 25.34
N ARG A 5 -19.05 -46.42 24.56
CA ARG A 5 -18.33 -47.71 24.61
C ARG A 5 -16.83 -47.50 24.71
N CYS A 6 -16.20 -48.27 25.58
CA CYS A 6 -14.78 -48.24 25.88
C CYS A 6 -14.27 -49.70 25.92
N VAL A 7 -13.10 -49.96 25.32
CA VAL A 7 -12.40 -51.24 25.41
C VAL A 7 -10.92 -50.97 25.71
N ARG A 8 -10.28 -51.84 26.50
CA ARG A 8 -8.95 -51.60 27.10
C ARG A 8 -7.82 -52.40 26.43
N ARG A 9 -6.64 -51.77 26.37
CA ARG A 9 -5.26 -52.28 26.57
C ARG A 9 -4.91 -53.75 26.22
N GLY A 10 -3.87 -53.91 25.40
CA GLY A 10 -2.89 -55.02 25.48
C GLY A 10 -1.50 -54.50 25.90
N TYR A 11 -0.54 -55.37 26.24
CA TYR A 11 0.77 -55.00 26.85
C TYR A 11 1.96 -55.84 26.32
N GLY A 12 3.15 -55.22 26.27
CA GLY A 12 4.47 -55.89 26.20
C GLY A 12 5.09 -56.03 24.79
N ARG A 13 6.41 -56.21 24.64
CA ARG A 13 7.53 -56.07 25.61
C ARG A 13 8.87 -55.85 24.85
N CYS A 14 9.93 -55.43 25.54
CA CYS A 14 11.19 -54.96 24.93
C CYS A 14 12.16 -56.08 24.49
N VAL A 15 13.02 -55.77 23.50
CA VAL A 15 14.32 -56.44 23.23
C VAL A 15 15.37 -55.35 22.90
N VAL A 16 16.67 -55.61 23.12
CA VAL A 16 17.77 -54.62 23.08
C VAL A 16 18.81 -54.97 21.99
N GLY A 17 19.40 -53.97 21.32
CA GLY A 17 20.48 -54.15 20.34
C GLY A 17 21.46 -52.96 20.25
N ARG A 18 22.76 -53.25 20.16
CA ARG A 18 23.90 -52.30 20.02
C ARG A 18 24.04 -51.86 18.54
N GLY A 19 24.64 -50.72 18.12
CA GLY A 19 25.37 -49.64 18.80
C GLY A 19 26.77 -49.39 18.19
N ARG A 20 27.15 -48.13 17.85
CA ARG A 20 28.52 -47.67 17.48
C ARG A 20 28.65 -46.13 17.43
N TYR A 21 29.87 -45.60 17.60
CA TYR A 21 30.25 -44.16 17.53
C TYR A 21 30.88 -43.79 16.16
N PRO A 22 31.04 -42.48 15.84
CA PRO A 22 32.36 -41.79 15.96
C PRO A 22 32.29 -40.47 16.77
N MET A 23 33.21 -40.20 17.71
CA MET A 23 34.51 -39.50 17.57
C MET A 23 34.45 -37.95 17.49
N LEU A 24 35.03 -37.30 18.50
CA LEU A 24 35.45 -35.88 18.55
C LEU A 24 36.95 -35.75 18.21
N PRO A 25 37.44 -34.52 17.98
CA PRO A 25 38.75 -34.12 18.53
C PRO A 25 38.67 -32.96 19.54
N HIS A 26 39.49 -33.03 20.60
CA HIS A 26 39.96 -31.88 21.40
C HIS A 26 41.19 -31.21 20.69
N HIS A 27 41.96 -30.20 21.17
CA HIS A 27 42.15 -29.41 22.42
C HIS A 27 43.04 -28.18 22.06
N GLN A 28 43.40 -27.13 22.85
CA GLN A 28 43.14 -26.63 24.21
C GLN A 28 43.67 -25.15 24.31
N LYS A 29 43.20 -24.34 25.29
CA LYS A 29 43.91 -23.29 26.13
C LYS A 29 43.30 -21.87 26.06
N SER A 30 42.67 -21.40 27.16
CA SER A 30 43.21 -20.55 28.28
C SER A 30 43.39 -19.07 27.90
N LEU A 31 43.05 -18.05 28.71
CA LEU A 31 42.74 -17.91 30.16
C LEU A 31 41.39 -17.15 30.30
N GLY A 32 40.58 -17.21 31.38
CA GLY A 32 40.88 -16.97 32.81
C GLY A 32 40.91 -15.46 33.07
N ARG A 33 39.85 -14.81 33.58
CA ARG A 33 39.38 -14.70 35.00
C ARG A 33 38.13 -13.78 35.04
N ASP A 34 37.24 -13.72 36.04
CA ASP A 34 37.04 -14.48 37.28
C ASP A 34 35.53 -14.44 37.70
N TRP A 35 35.14 -15.41 38.54
CA TRP A 35 33.96 -15.69 39.40
C TRP A 35 32.90 -14.58 39.74
N THR A 36 31.69 -14.82 40.31
CA THR A 36 31.23 -15.93 41.18
C THR A 36 29.67 -16.08 41.28
N THR A 37 29.12 -17.23 40.85
CA THR A 37 28.16 -18.09 41.62
C THR A 37 26.68 -17.59 41.95
N PRO A 38 25.73 -18.43 42.45
CA PRO A 38 24.78 -19.08 41.52
C PRO A 38 23.33 -19.38 42.06
N TRP A 39 22.62 -20.21 41.29
CA TRP A 39 21.76 -21.33 41.73
C TRP A 39 20.23 -21.16 41.81
N GLU A 40 19.56 -22.31 41.63
CA GLU A 40 18.11 -22.49 41.49
C GLU A 40 17.45 -23.10 42.75
N ASN A 41 16.13 -23.29 42.67
CA ASN A 41 15.24 -24.08 43.55
C ASN A 41 14.72 -23.36 44.82
N LEU A 42 13.38 -23.30 44.94
CA LEU A 42 12.67 -24.26 45.81
C LEU A 42 11.16 -24.34 45.49
N GLN A 43 10.46 -25.23 46.20
CA GLN A 43 9.15 -25.78 45.81
C GLN A 43 7.95 -25.20 46.59
N ARG A 44 6.74 -25.57 46.15
CA ARG A 44 5.44 -25.29 46.78
C ARG A 44 5.31 -25.80 48.23
N CYS A 45 4.63 -25.02 49.08
CA CYS A 45 3.68 -25.44 50.12
C CYS A 45 2.63 -24.31 50.28
N CYS A 46 1.32 -24.57 50.21
CA CYS A 46 0.42 -25.06 51.30
C CYS A 46 0.31 -24.02 52.44
N TRP A 47 -0.87 -23.46 52.79
CA TRP A 47 -2.14 -24.13 53.12
C TRP A 47 -3.40 -23.22 53.07
N ASN A 48 -4.59 -23.81 53.29
CA ASN A 48 -5.92 -23.14 53.35
C ASN A 48 -6.42 -22.87 54.79
N ARG A 49 -7.27 -21.84 54.98
CA ARG A 49 -8.34 -21.71 56.01
C ARG A 49 -9.20 -20.45 55.77
N HIS A 50 -10.38 -20.27 56.37
CA HIS A 50 -11.67 -20.95 56.09
C HIS A 50 -12.85 -20.12 56.70
N ILE A 51 -13.84 -19.74 55.88
CA ILE A 51 -15.28 -19.52 56.21
C ILE A 51 -15.75 -18.33 57.11
N SER A 52 -16.98 -17.87 56.78
CA SER A 52 -17.95 -17.03 57.53
C SER A 52 -17.78 -15.49 57.52
N SER A 53 -18.86 -14.69 57.49
CA SER A 53 -20.31 -15.01 57.61
C SER A 53 -21.24 -14.21 56.66
N CYS A 54 -22.51 -14.60 56.64
CA CYS A 54 -23.57 -14.21 55.69
C CYS A 54 -24.21 -12.83 55.92
N MET A 55 -24.68 -12.21 54.83
CA MET A 55 -26.00 -11.55 54.78
C MET A 55 -26.61 -11.71 53.35
N ARG A 56 -27.88 -11.35 53.13
CA ARG A 56 -28.67 -11.89 51.98
C ARG A 56 -29.84 -11.01 51.49
N TRP A 57 -29.94 -10.87 50.15
CA TRP A 57 -31.19 -10.86 49.34
C TRP A 57 -32.17 -9.64 49.51
N PRO A 58 -33.18 -9.42 48.63
CA PRO A 58 -33.19 -9.60 47.16
C PRO A 58 -34.07 -8.62 46.31
N GLY A 59 -33.97 -8.75 44.97
CA GLY A 59 -35.13 -8.70 44.03
C GLY A 59 -35.45 -7.34 43.37
N HIS A 60 -36.09 -7.25 42.19
CA HIS A 60 -36.57 -8.22 41.17
C HIS A 60 -36.46 -7.56 39.76
N TYR A 61 -36.10 -8.25 38.66
CA TYR A 61 -36.98 -8.87 37.63
C TYR A 61 -38.18 -7.98 37.15
N SER A 62 -38.54 -7.81 35.84
CA SER A 62 -38.34 -8.68 34.65
C SER A 62 -38.64 -8.03 33.26
N ARG A 63 -37.83 -8.37 32.23
CA ARG A 63 -38.23 -8.97 30.91
C ARG A 63 -39.18 -8.27 29.88
N ALA A 64 -38.59 -7.66 28.82
CA ALA A 64 -39.00 -7.68 27.37
C ALA A 64 -40.32 -6.98 26.90
N PRO A 65 -40.63 -6.83 25.58
CA PRO A 65 -39.82 -6.45 24.39
C PRO A 65 -40.45 -5.34 23.47
N TYR A 66 -39.69 -4.91 22.44
CA TYR A 66 -40.04 -4.27 21.13
C TYR A 66 -41.48 -3.79 20.81
N PRO A 67 -41.61 -2.65 20.06
CA PRO A 67 -41.82 -2.78 18.61
C PRO A 67 -41.02 -1.81 17.70
N TYR A 68 -41.06 -2.08 16.40
CA TYR A 68 -40.63 -1.20 15.30
C TYR A 68 -41.41 0.13 15.24
N PHE A 69 -40.81 1.15 14.64
CA PHE A 69 -41.53 2.12 13.81
C PHE A 69 -40.73 2.49 12.55
N SER A 70 -41.43 2.66 11.43
CA SER A 70 -40.89 3.11 10.15
C SER A 70 -41.97 3.88 9.38
N SER A 71 -41.75 5.17 9.12
CA SER A 71 -42.38 5.88 8.00
C SER A 71 -41.82 7.31 7.82
N ARG A 72 -41.17 7.53 6.67
CA ARG A 72 -41.36 8.65 5.72
C ARG A 72 -41.99 9.98 6.19
N HIS A 73 -41.32 11.06 5.78
CA HIS A 73 -41.86 12.39 5.41
C HIS A 73 -42.82 13.10 6.39
N PHE A 74 -42.33 14.22 6.95
CA PHE A 74 -43.07 15.48 6.88
C PHE A 74 -42.11 16.66 6.68
N SER A 75 -42.48 17.58 5.78
CA SER A 75 -41.84 18.87 5.59
C SER A 75 -42.84 19.98 5.93
N LEU A 76 -42.40 21.04 6.59
CA LEU A 76 -42.91 22.41 6.40
C LEU A 76 -42.09 23.44 7.18
N ASN A 77 -42.06 24.68 6.67
CA ASN A 77 -41.23 25.78 7.16
C ASN A 77 -41.83 26.47 8.40
N TRP A 78 -41.00 26.78 9.41
CA TRP A 78 -41.23 27.92 10.32
C TRP A 78 -39.91 28.60 10.73
N ARG A 79 -39.89 29.94 10.61
CA ARG A 79 -39.07 30.93 11.36
C ARG A 79 -40.08 31.79 12.18
N PRO A 80 -39.73 32.80 13.01
CA PRO A 80 -38.43 33.39 13.43
C PRO A 80 -38.32 33.29 15.00
N PRO A 81 -37.68 34.17 15.81
CA PRO A 81 -36.87 35.37 15.53
C PRO A 81 -35.50 35.45 16.23
N CYS A 82 -34.73 36.49 15.85
CA CYS A 82 -33.43 36.84 16.40
C CYS A 82 -33.54 37.89 17.51
N LEU A 83 -32.60 37.88 18.46
CA LEU A 83 -32.18 39.06 19.22
C LEU A 83 -30.65 39.13 19.27
N PHE A 84 -30.11 40.34 19.17
CA PHE A 84 -28.71 40.70 19.49
C PHE A 84 -28.59 40.94 21.03
N GLU A 85 -27.46 41.24 21.67
CA GLU A 85 -26.09 41.54 21.23
C GLU A 85 -25.08 41.25 22.36
N SER A 86 -23.84 40.87 22.03
CA SER A 86 -22.64 41.43 22.69
C SER A 86 -21.39 41.13 21.84
N ARG A 87 -20.48 42.10 21.72
CA ARG A 87 -19.30 42.04 20.83
C ARG A 87 -17.99 42.12 21.62
N THR A 88 -16.96 41.41 21.16
CA THR A 88 -15.59 41.94 21.08
C THR A 88 -14.94 41.46 19.76
N PRO A 89 -14.18 42.31 19.03
CA PRO A 89 -13.64 41.95 17.73
C PRO A 89 -12.19 41.44 17.80
N PHE A 90 -11.89 40.35 17.10
CA PHE A 90 -10.51 40.02 16.71
C PHE A 90 -10.19 40.60 15.33
N GLN A 91 -8.97 41.12 15.16
CA GLN A 91 -8.58 41.92 14.01
C GLN A 91 -8.18 41.07 12.80
N TYR A 92 -8.69 41.43 11.62
CA TYR A 92 -8.19 40.93 10.34
C TYR A 92 -6.81 41.55 10.04
N TRP A 93 -5.81 40.72 9.80
CA TRP A 93 -4.55 41.15 9.19
C TRP A 93 -4.53 40.79 7.71
N ASN A 94 -4.72 41.79 6.86
CA ASN A 94 -4.54 41.65 5.41
C ASN A 94 -3.05 41.43 5.10
N TRP A 95 -2.72 40.31 4.46
CA TRP A 95 -1.44 40.12 3.79
C TRP A 95 -1.66 39.90 2.29
N ARG A 96 -0.93 40.65 1.47
CA ARG A 96 -0.86 40.43 0.03
C ARG A 96 0.23 39.38 -0.27
N PRO A 97 0.13 38.65 -1.39
CA PRO A 97 1.14 37.66 -1.74
C PRO A 97 2.39 38.32 -2.33
N ASP A 98 3.50 38.27 -1.60
CA ASP A 98 4.83 38.51 -2.16
C ASP A 98 5.42 37.20 -2.73
N ASN A 99 6.27 37.30 -3.74
CA ASN A 99 6.75 36.16 -4.53
C ASN A 99 7.59 35.18 -3.70
N LEU A 100 7.06 33.96 -3.49
CA LEU A 100 7.80 32.86 -2.86
C LEU A 100 8.59 32.04 -3.88
N SER A 101 9.88 31.85 -3.61
CA SER A 101 10.73 30.89 -4.29
C SER A 101 10.34 29.45 -3.94
N GLN A 102 10.48 28.53 -4.90
CA GLN A 102 10.07 27.13 -4.73
C GLN A 102 11.13 26.31 -3.95
N THR A 103 11.15 26.44 -2.63
CA THR A 103 11.89 25.54 -1.73
C THR A 103 11.00 25.02 -0.59
N SER A 104 10.66 23.73 -0.64
CA SER A 104 9.95 23.02 0.42
C SER A 104 10.91 22.74 1.61
N LEU A 105 11.12 23.77 2.44
CA LEU A 105 11.88 23.65 3.68
C LEU A 105 11.08 22.89 4.74
N ILE A 106 11.29 21.57 4.82
CA ILE A 106 11.00 20.82 6.05
C ILE A 106 11.99 21.35 7.10
N HIS A 107 11.46 22.03 8.13
CA HIS A 107 12.27 22.84 9.03
C HIS A 107 12.94 22.01 10.15
N LEU A 108 13.79 21.06 9.75
CA LEU A 108 14.63 20.28 10.67
C LEU A 108 15.52 21.24 11.48
N SER A 109 15.36 21.23 12.81
CA SER A 109 15.95 22.24 13.68
C SER A 109 17.45 22.01 13.90
N SER A 110 18.28 22.86 13.30
CA SER A 110 19.72 22.88 13.54
C SER A 110 20.05 23.54 14.88
N TYR A 111 20.06 22.76 15.96
CA TYR A 111 20.59 23.21 17.25
C TYR A 111 22.12 23.37 17.16
N ILE A 112 22.58 24.62 17.16
CA ILE A 112 24.00 24.98 17.35
C ILE A 112 24.11 25.69 18.70
N MET A 113 24.87 25.09 19.63
CA MET A 113 25.30 25.75 20.85
C MET A 113 26.48 26.66 20.53
N ASN A 114 26.34 27.96 20.76
CA ASN A 114 27.45 28.90 20.60
C ASN A 114 28.43 28.77 21.77
N SER A 115 29.71 28.59 21.44
CA SER A 115 30.85 28.84 22.33
C SER A 115 31.83 29.75 21.60
N GLU A 116 32.20 30.87 22.20
CA GLU A 116 33.02 31.91 21.58
C GLU A 116 34.48 31.47 21.38
N GLY A 117 35.11 31.97 20.31
CA GLY A 117 36.50 31.66 19.95
C GLY A 117 36.83 32.09 18.52
N ASP A 118 37.68 33.10 18.37
CA ASP A 118 37.99 33.77 17.10
C ASP A 118 39.11 33.09 16.26
N GLU A 119 39.23 33.58 15.02
CA GLU A 119 40.33 33.39 14.04
C GLU A 119 40.50 31.99 13.38
N PRO A 120 41.11 31.93 12.17
CA PRO A 120 40.79 32.75 11.00
C PRO A 120 40.59 31.89 9.72
N SER A 121 40.27 32.52 8.59
CA SER A 121 39.76 31.84 7.40
C SER A 121 40.82 31.09 6.56
N SER A 122 40.69 29.77 6.44
CA SER A 122 41.10 29.04 5.23
C SER A 122 40.36 27.70 5.08
N LYS A 123 40.31 27.20 3.83
CA LYS A 123 39.61 25.98 3.36
C LYS A 123 38.07 26.08 3.34
N ARG A 124 37.49 25.86 2.15
CA ARG A 124 36.04 25.69 1.95
C ARG A 124 35.57 24.45 2.73
N ARG A 125 34.91 24.61 3.88
CA ARG A 125 34.04 23.56 4.44
C ARG A 125 32.88 23.35 3.47
N LYS A 126 32.65 22.11 3.01
CA LYS A 126 31.39 21.75 2.36
C LYS A 126 30.25 21.94 3.37
N HIS A 127 29.08 22.40 2.93
CA HIS A 127 27.87 22.26 3.76
C HIS A 127 27.63 20.77 4.01
N GLN A 128 27.58 20.37 5.28
CA GLN A 128 27.53 18.97 5.70
C GLN A 128 26.14 18.68 6.28
N GLY A 129 25.30 17.98 5.52
CA GLY A 129 24.11 17.29 6.06
C GLY A 129 22.81 18.09 6.17
N THR A 130 22.47 18.96 5.21
CA THR A 130 21.08 19.45 5.10
C THR A 130 20.19 18.35 4.51
N ILE A 131 19.48 17.61 5.38
CA ILE A 131 18.47 16.62 4.96
C ILE A 131 17.26 17.37 4.44
N GLN A 132 16.96 17.27 3.14
CA GLN A 132 15.80 17.95 2.54
C GLN A 132 15.25 17.18 1.34
N ARG A 133 13.92 16.98 1.34
CA ARG A 133 13.17 16.48 0.18
C ARG A 133 12.94 17.61 -0.82
N HIS A 134 13.30 17.39 -2.09
CA HIS A 134 13.28 18.42 -3.13
C HIS A 134 12.57 17.92 -4.40
N TRP A 135 12.11 18.85 -5.24
CA TRP A 135 11.51 18.50 -6.53
C TRP A 135 12.59 18.20 -7.56
N GLU A 136 12.70 16.93 -7.94
CA GLU A 136 13.49 16.45 -9.07
C GLU A 136 12.64 16.60 -10.33
N TYR A 137 13.00 17.53 -11.22
CA TYR A 137 12.34 17.71 -12.52
C TYR A 137 12.99 16.82 -13.58
N ILE A 138 12.18 16.04 -14.30
CA ILE A 138 12.65 15.12 -15.33
C ILE A 138 12.68 15.84 -16.68
N CYS A 139 13.85 16.38 -17.01
CA CYS A 139 14.10 16.97 -18.31
C CYS A 139 14.31 15.85 -19.36
N ASN A 140 13.31 15.63 -20.23
CA ASN A 140 13.50 14.88 -21.47
C ASN A 140 14.50 15.61 -22.36
N HIS A 141 15.78 15.28 -22.21
CA HIS A 141 16.85 15.78 -23.06
C HIS A 141 16.74 15.18 -24.46
N ASN A 142 16.01 15.88 -25.34
CA ASN A 142 16.17 15.77 -26.79
C ASN A 142 17.60 16.17 -27.18
N LYS A 143 18.56 15.24 -27.00
CA LYS A 143 19.93 15.36 -27.49
C LYS A 143 19.97 15.10 -28.99
N ASP A 144 19.42 16.02 -29.77
CA ASP A 144 19.72 16.06 -31.19
C ASP A 144 19.68 17.47 -31.80
N LYS A 145 20.62 17.73 -32.72
CA LYS A 145 20.73 18.89 -33.61
C LYS A 145 20.67 20.30 -32.99
N THR A 146 21.63 20.62 -32.12
CA THR A 146 22.18 21.99 -32.09
C THR A 146 22.96 22.25 -33.39
N LYS A 147 22.26 22.58 -34.48
CA LYS A 147 22.89 23.18 -35.67
C LYS A 147 22.59 24.67 -35.71
N ILE A 148 23.66 25.47 -35.69
CA ILE A 148 23.62 26.93 -35.75
C ILE A 148 23.03 27.37 -37.09
N LEU A 149 21.97 28.20 -37.05
CA LEU A 149 21.65 29.10 -38.16
C LEU A 149 20.84 30.32 -37.69
N GLY A 150 21.32 31.51 -38.05
CA GLY A 150 20.50 32.66 -38.47
C GLY A 150 19.41 33.17 -37.53
N ASP A 151 19.84 34.03 -36.59
CA ASP A 151 19.08 35.16 -36.03
C ASP A 151 17.85 35.63 -36.82
N LYS A 152 16.69 35.68 -36.14
CA LYS A 152 15.59 36.61 -36.41
C LYS A 152 14.60 36.68 -35.23
N ASN A 153 14.34 37.88 -34.73
CA ASN A 153 13.35 38.13 -33.67
C ASN A 153 11.93 37.78 -34.13
N VAL A 154 11.26 36.90 -33.38
CA VAL A 154 9.80 36.71 -33.38
C VAL A 154 9.38 36.45 -31.93
N ASP A 155 8.47 37.26 -31.38
CA ASP A 155 7.89 37.01 -30.07
C ASP A 155 7.08 35.70 -30.09
N PRO A 156 7.39 34.71 -29.23
CA PRO A 156 6.59 33.49 -29.14
C PRO A 156 5.26 33.80 -28.43
N LYS A 157 4.20 34.04 -29.21
CA LYS A 157 2.84 34.10 -28.68
C LYS A 157 2.49 32.82 -27.92
N CYS A 158 1.80 32.98 -26.80
CA CYS A 158 1.37 31.88 -25.96
C CYS A 158 0.13 31.19 -26.57
N GLU A 159 0.33 30.09 -27.30
CA GLU A 159 -0.74 29.30 -27.94
C GLU A 159 -0.63 27.78 -27.62
N ASP A 160 0.21 27.38 -26.66
CA ASP A 160 0.55 25.96 -26.37
C ASP A 160 -0.08 25.39 -25.07
N SER A 161 -1.08 26.07 -24.49
CA SER A 161 -1.80 25.61 -23.28
C SER A 161 -2.85 24.52 -23.56
N ASP A 162 -3.50 24.56 -24.71
CA ASP A 162 -4.79 23.89 -24.93
C ASP A 162 -4.68 22.42 -25.36
N ASN A 163 -3.45 21.90 -25.42
CA ASN A 163 -3.13 20.50 -25.77
C ASN A 163 -2.68 19.67 -24.55
N LYS A 164 -2.67 20.22 -23.33
CA LYS A 164 -1.98 19.63 -22.16
C LYS A 164 -2.82 19.69 -20.89
N PHE A 165 -2.82 18.59 -20.14
CA PHE A 165 -3.36 18.51 -18.78
C PHE A 165 -2.28 18.03 -17.81
N ASP A 166 -1.66 18.99 -17.12
CA ASP A 166 -0.71 18.73 -16.03
C ASP A 166 -1.46 18.53 -14.72
N PHE A 167 -1.08 17.51 -13.94
CA PHE A 167 -1.64 17.24 -12.61
C PHE A 167 -0.65 16.49 -11.73
N SER A 168 -0.94 16.40 -10.43
CA SER A 168 -0.07 15.84 -9.42
C SER A 168 -0.76 14.77 -8.58
N VAL A 169 0.01 13.78 -8.13
CA VAL A 169 -0.49 12.62 -7.39
C VAL A 169 0.39 12.36 -6.18
N MET A 170 -0.23 12.28 -5.00
CA MET A 170 0.39 11.80 -3.77
C MET A 170 -0.01 10.34 -3.49
N SER A 171 0.92 9.51 -3.02
CA SER A 171 0.60 8.25 -2.34
C SER A 171 1.17 8.28 -0.93
N TYR A 172 0.38 7.99 0.09
CA TYR A 172 0.82 8.10 1.48
C TYR A 172 0.06 7.15 2.42
N ASN A 173 0.77 6.18 3.01
CA ASN A 173 0.30 5.47 4.19
C ASN A 173 0.38 6.42 5.39
N ILE A 174 -0.76 6.76 5.99
CA ILE A 174 -0.83 7.76 7.07
C ILE A 174 -0.72 7.17 8.50
N LEU A 175 -0.50 5.85 8.59
CA LEU A 175 -0.43 5.04 9.82
C LEU A 175 -1.71 5.15 10.66
N SER A 176 -2.53 4.08 10.69
CA SER A 176 -3.76 4.04 11.50
C SER A 176 -3.41 4.10 12.99
N GLN A 177 -4.22 4.80 13.79
CA GLN A 177 -3.97 4.93 15.23
C GLN A 177 -4.13 3.58 15.95
N ASP A 178 -5.18 2.83 15.62
CA ASP A 178 -5.39 1.48 16.14
C ASP A 178 -4.20 0.56 15.78
N LEU A 179 -3.74 0.59 14.51
CA LEU A 179 -2.62 -0.23 14.06
C LEU A 179 -1.29 0.20 14.69
N LEU A 180 -1.09 1.50 14.94
CA LEU A 180 0.04 2.05 15.68
C LEU A 180 0.08 1.48 17.11
N GLU A 181 -1.04 1.49 17.81
CA GLU A 181 -1.12 1.07 19.21
C GLU A 181 -1.01 -0.46 19.37
N ASP A 182 -1.70 -1.24 18.53
CA ASP A 182 -1.53 -2.71 18.41
C ASP A 182 -0.05 -3.08 18.13
N ASN A 183 0.63 -2.30 17.27
CA ASN A 183 2.02 -2.54 16.89
C ASN A 183 3.01 -1.61 17.60
N SER A 184 2.67 -1.08 18.78
CA SER A 184 3.49 -0.18 19.62
C SER A 184 4.92 -0.67 19.94
N HIS A 185 5.22 -1.93 19.66
CA HIS A 185 6.56 -2.49 19.71
C HIS A 185 7.50 -2.04 18.56
N LEU A 186 6.97 -1.49 17.47
CA LEU A 186 7.69 -0.91 16.33
C LEU A 186 8.10 0.56 16.57
N TYR A 187 7.34 1.27 17.42
CA TYR A 187 7.45 2.72 17.66
C TYR A 187 8.12 3.05 19.00
N ARG A 188 8.92 2.12 19.54
CA ARG A 188 9.63 2.27 20.83
C ARG A 188 10.73 3.33 20.80
N HIS A 189 11.20 3.70 19.62
CA HIS A 189 12.18 4.77 19.38
C HIS A 189 11.53 6.16 19.41
N CYS A 190 10.22 6.25 19.21
CA CYS A 190 9.47 7.50 19.16
C CYS A 190 9.18 8.08 20.55
N ARG A 191 9.13 9.41 20.67
CA ARG A 191 8.69 10.08 21.90
C ARG A 191 7.17 9.98 22.03
N ARG A 192 6.66 9.34 23.09
CA ARG A 192 5.21 9.07 23.29
C ARG A 192 4.23 10.18 22.86
N PRO A 193 4.46 11.49 23.16
CA PRO A 193 3.54 12.55 22.72
C PRO A 193 3.30 12.63 21.21
N VAL A 194 4.29 12.26 20.37
CA VAL A 194 4.17 12.32 18.90
C VAL A 194 3.35 11.17 18.32
N LEU A 195 3.02 10.16 19.13
CA LEU A 195 2.27 8.97 18.71
C LEU A 195 0.76 9.14 18.82
N HIS A 196 0.26 10.15 19.53
CA HIS A 196 -1.18 10.38 19.67
C HIS A 196 -1.77 11.02 18.41
N TRP A 197 -2.91 10.51 17.95
CA TRP A 197 -3.60 11.03 16.76
C TRP A 197 -3.81 12.55 16.76
N SER A 198 -4.15 13.13 17.92
CA SER A 198 -4.30 14.60 18.10
C SER A 198 -3.02 15.42 17.89
N PHE A 199 -1.85 14.79 17.91
CA PHE A 199 -0.58 15.37 17.44
C PHE A 199 -0.32 15.04 15.97
N ARG A 200 -0.58 13.80 15.55
CA ARG A 200 -0.25 13.29 14.21
C ARG A 200 -1.11 13.92 13.11
N PHE A 201 -2.42 14.00 13.29
CA PHE A 201 -3.34 14.47 12.25
C PHE A 201 -3.11 15.93 11.83
N PRO A 202 -2.90 16.91 12.75
CA PRO A 202 -2.53 18.27 12.36
C PRO A 202 -1.25 18.35 11.51
N ASN A 203 -0.27 17.47 11.74
CA ASN A 203 0.93 17.38 10.91
C ASN A 203 0.63 16.73 9.54
N ILE A 204 -0.06 15.59 9.50
CA ILE A 204 -0.44 14.91 8.24
C ILE A 204 -1.28 15.83 7.34
N LEU A 205 -2.28 16.52 7.90
CA LEU A 205 -3.11 17.49 7.17
C LEU A 205 -2.29 18.70 6.68
N LYS A 206 -1.29 19.14 7.47
CA LYS A 206 -0.37 20.21 7.09
C LYS A 206 0.58 19.77 5.96
N GLU A 207 1.07 18.53 5.96
CA GLU A 207 1.87 17.96 4.86
C GLU A 207 1.02 17.88 3.57
N ILE A 208 -0.18 17.31 3.64
CA ILE A 208 -1.12 17.25 2.50
C ILE A 208 -1.43 18.65 1.95
N LYS A 209 -1.73 19.62 2.83
CA LYS A 209 -2.01 21.02 2.45
C LYS A 209 -0.78 21.77 1.92
N HIS A 210 0.43 21.40 2.34
CA HIS A 210 1.67 22.01 1.84
C HIS A 210 1.98 21.60 0.41
N PHE A 211 1.74 20.34 0.06
CA PHE A 211 1.98 19.80 -1.28
C PHE A 211 0.81 20.04 -2.25
N ASP A 212 -0.41 20.18 -1.73
CA ASP A 212 -1.67 20.48 -2.43
C ASP A 212 -1.89 19.73 -3.76
N ALA A 213 -1.64 18.42 -3.73
CA ALA A 213 -1.69 17.57 -4.92
C ALA A 213 -3.11 17.49 -5.55
N ASP A 214 -3.19 17.27 -6.86
CA ASP A 214 -4.48 17.18 -7.54
C ASP A 214 -5.24 15.87 -7.21
N VAL A 215 -4.50 14.82 -6.84
CA VAL A 215 -4.99 13.50 -6.42
C VAL A 215 -4.20 13.00 -5.21
N LEU A 216 -4.89 12.39 -4.23
CA LEU A 216 -4.33 11.74 -3.05
C LEU A 216 -4.78 10.27 -3.03
N CYS A 217 -3.82 9.34 -2.95
CA CYS A 217 -4.05 7.92 -2.71
C CYS A 217 -3.53 7.58 -1.31
N LEU A 218 -4.43 7.49 -0.33
CA LEU A 218 -4.07 7.29 1.08
C LEU A 218 -4.27 5.83 1.51
N GLN A 219 -3.37 5.31 2.36
CA GLN A 219 -3.45 3.99 2.97
C GLN A 219 -3.51 4.10 4.50
N GLU A 220 -4.03 3.06 5.17
CA GLU A 220 -4.34 3.03 6.62
C GLU A 220 -5.24 4.17 7.12
N VAL A 221 -6.16 4.63 6.26
CA VAL A 221 -7.16 5.62 6.64
C VAL A 221 -8.19 4.96 7.56
N GLN A 222 -8.20 5.33 8.84
CA GLN A 222 -9.09 4.76 9.86
C GLN A 222 -10.53 5.29 9.72
N GLU A 223 -11.56 4.44 9.82
CA GLU A 223 -12.96 4.78 9.49
C GLU A 223 -13.55 5.92 10.35
N ASP A 224 -13.32 5.88 11.67
CA ASP A 224 -13.83 6.87 12.62
C ASP A 224 -13.15 8.23 12.45
N HIS A 225 -11.81 8.25 12.40
CA HIS A 225 -11.03 9.44 12.09
C HIS A 225 -11.32 9.97 10.68
N TYR A 226 -11.64 9.10 9.71
CA TYR A 226 -12.05 9.51 8.36
C TYR A 226 -13.37 10.27 8.39
N GLY A 227 -14.39 9.72 9.05
CA GLY A 227 -15.70 10.36 9.17
C GLY A 227 -15.69 11.66 10.00
N ALA A 228 -14.89 11.69 11.08
CA ALA A 228 -14.85 12.82 12.02
C ALA A 228 -13.94 13.97 11.56
N GLU A 229 -12.76 13.69 11.01
CA GLU A 229 -11.69 14.68 10.86
C GLU A 229 -11.07 14.71 9.46
N ILE A 230 -10.65 13.56 8.90
CA ILE A 230 -9.89 13.53 7.65
C ILE A 230 -10.75 13.98 6.47
N ARG A 231 -11.94 13.36 6.28
CA ARG A 231 -12.83 13.70 5.16
C ARG A 231 -13.31 15.16 5.21
N PRO A 232 -13.85 15.69 6.33
CA PRO A 232 -14.26 17.09 6.39
C PRO A 232 -13.10 18.06 6.12
N SER A 233 -11.89 17.73 6.59
CA SER A 233 -10.70 18.55 6.35
C SER A 233 -10.30 18.55 4.87
N LEU A 234 -10.31 17.40 4.19
CA LEU A 234 -10.00 17.32 2.76
C LEU A 234 -11.10 17.95 1.88
N GLU A 235 -12.39 17.78 2.22
CA GLU A 235 -13.48 18.48 1.53
C GLU A 235 -13.34 20.00 1.68
N SER A 236 -12.89 20.51 2.84
CA SER A 236 -12.58 21.94 3.03
C SER A 236 -11.40 22.47 2.18
N LEU A 237 -10.54 21.57 1.67
CA LEU A 237 -9.42 21.87 0.77
C LEU A 237 -9.78 21.66 -0.73
N GLY A 238 -11.06 21.42 -1.04
CA GLY A 238 -11.56 21.27 -2.41
C GLY A 238 -11.38 19.88 -3.01
N TYR A 239 -11.20 18.84 -2.18
CA TYR A 239 -11.18 17.45 -2.63
C TYR A 239 -12.57 16.83 -2.56
N HIS A 240 -12.94 16.02 -3.56
CA HIS A 240 -13.94 14.96 -3.41
C HIS A 240 -13.23 13.71 -2.89
N CYS A 241 -13.82 12.98 -1.94
CA CYS A 241 -13.16 11.88 -1.23
C CYS A 241 -13.97 10.57 -1.31
N GLU A 242 -13.42 9.54 -1.96
CA GLU A 242 -13.95 8.17 -1.95
C GLU A 242 -13.10 7.27 -1.03
N TYR A 243 -13.75 6.34 -0.32
CA TYR A 243 -13.10 5.50 0.69
C TYR A 243 -13.60 4.07 0.64
N LYS A 244 -12.67 3.12 0.76
CA LYS A 244 -12.94 1.70 0.94
C LYS A 244 -12.23 1.19 2.19
N MET A 245 -12.98 1.02 3.28
CA MET A 245 -12.53 0.26 4.44
C MET A 245 -12.22 -1.19 4.06
N ARG A 246 -11.24 -1.77 4.75
CA ARG A 246 -10.96 -3.21 4.76
C ARG A 246 -12.16 -4.00 5.30
N THR A 247 -12.18 -5.30 5.03
CA THR A 247 -13.31 -6.15 5.42
C THR A 247 -13.14 -6.74 6.84
N GLY A 248 -14.12 -7.52 7.29
CA GLY A 248 -14.03 -8.31 8.52
C GLY A 248 -14.06 -7.48 9.81
N ARG A 249 -12.87 -7.24 10.38
CA ARG A 249 -12.64 -6.50 11.64
C ARG A 249 -11.33 -5.72 11.55
N LYS A 250 -11.23 -4.83 10.58
CA LYS A 250 -10.09 -3.95 10.38
C LYS A 250 -10.60 -2.51 10.39
N PRO A 251 -10.03 -1.60 11.19
CA PRO A 251 -10.56 -0.25 11.37
C PRO A 251 -10.15 0.68 10.22
N ASP A 252 -9.27 0.23 9.34
CA ASP A 252 -8.56 1.02 8.34
C ASP A 252 -8.90 0.65 6.89
N GLY A 253 -8.51 1.51 5.94
CA GLY A 253 -8.77 1.32 4.52
C GLY A 253 -7.94 2.20 3.59
N CYS A 254 -8.34 2.19 2.32
CA CYS A 254 -7.77 3.03 1.27
C CYS A 254 -8.74 4.15 0.90
N ALA A 255 -8.24 5.38 0.76
CA ALA A 255 -9.00 6.50 0.21
C ALA A 255 -8.38 6.96 -1.12
N ILE A 256 -9.22 7.40 -2.06
CA ILE A 256 -8.79 8.18 -3.22
C ILE A 256 -9.55 9.51 -3.18
N CYS A 257 -8.80 10.60 -3.06
CA CYS A 257 -9.33 11.95 -3.01
C CYS A 257 -8.81 12.75 -4.20
N PHE A 258 -9.62 13.57 -4.86
CA PHE A 258 -9.20 14.36 -6.01
C PHE A 258 -9.79 15.77 -5.99
N LYS A 259 -9.05 16.76 -6.50
CA LYS A 259 -9.53 18.14 -6.60
C LYS A 259 -10.74 18.21 -7.52
N HIS A 260 -11.91 18.58 -6.99
CA HIS A 260 -13.16 18.62 -7.77
C HIS A 260 -13.17 19.72 -8.85
N SER A 261 -12.24 20.68 -8.77
CA SER A 261 -11.94 21.68 -9.79
C SER A 261 -11.15 21.13 -10.99
N LYS A 262 -10.43 20.01 -10.82
CA LYS A 262 -9.54 19.40 -11.82
C LYS A 262 -10.14 18.16 -12.47
N PHE A 263 -10.99 17.41 -11.76
CA PHE A 263 -11.61 16.18 -12.25
C PHE A 263 -13.11 16.11 -11.97
N SER A 264 -13.78 15.22 -12.69
CA SER A 264 -15.11 14.70 -12.39
C SER A 264 -15.03 13.19 -12.22
N LEU A 265 -15.81 12.63 -11.30
CA LEU A 265 -15.90 11.19 -11.08
C LEU A 265 -16.81 10.53 -12.12
N LEU A 266 -16.38 9.41 -12.70
CA LEU A 266 -17.18 8.59 -13.62
C LEU A 266 -17.62 7.25 -13.00
N SER A 267 -16.72 6.57 -12.28
CA SER A 267 -17.04 5.33 -11.55
C SER A 267 -16.18 5.15 -10.30
N VAL A 268 -16.74 4.43 -9.31
CA VAL A 268 -16.10 4.02 -8.06
C VAL A 268 -16.17 2.50 -7.98
N ASN A 269 -15.01 1.84 -8.00
CA ASN A 269 -14.91 0.40 -8.19
C ASN A 269 -14.05 -0.18 -7.04
N PRO A 270 -14.67 -0.56 -5.90
CA PRO A 270 -13.95 -1.07 -4.73
C PRO A 270 -13.65 -2.57 -4.87
N VAL A 271 -12.39 -2.96 -4.67
CA VAL A 271 -11.94 -4.36 -4.77
C VAL A 271 -11.82 -4.97 -3.38
N GLU A 272 -12.65 -5.97 -3.07
CA GLU A 272 -12.46 -6.80 -1.88
C GLU A 272 -11.61 -8.02 -2.22
N PHE A 273 -10.41 -8.13 -1.65
CA PHE A 273 -9.57 -9.29 -1.87
C PHE A 273 -9.99 -10.52 -1.05
N TYR A 274 -10.76 -10.34 0.02
CA TYR A 274 -11.31 -11.44 0.81
C TYR A 274 -12.39 -12.20 0.04
N ARG A 275 -12.25 -13.53 -0.11
CA ARG A 275 -13.18 -14.36 -0.87
C ARG A 275 -13.55 -15.62 -0.09
N ARG A 276 -14.80 -15.68 0.40
CA ARG A 276 -15.35 -16.81 1.20
C ARG A 276 -15.29 -18.15 0.46
N ASP A 277 -15.35 -18.08 -0.87
CA ASP A 277 -15.33 -19.18 -1.83
C ASP A 277 -13.91 -19.60 -2.25
N VAL A 278 -12.87 -18.86 -1.87
CA VAL A 278 -11.46 -19.12 -2.25
C VAL A 278 -10.60 -19.17 -0.98
N PRO A 279 -10.33 -20.36 -0.40
CA PRO A 279 -9.59 -20.49 0.87
C PRO A 279 -8.16 -19.92 0.90
N LEU A 280 -7.59 -19.62 -0.27
CA LEU A 280 -6.31 -18.87 -0.40
C LEU A 280 -6.45 -17.42 0.07
N LEU A 281 -7.61 -16.81 -0.15
CA LEU A 281 -7.89 -15.38 0.00
C LEU A 281 -8.55 -15.08 1.36
N ASP A 282 -7.88 -15.52 2.43
CA ASP A 282 -8.35 -15.41 3.82
C ASP A 282 -7.96 -14.08 4.50
N ARG A 283 -7.84 -12.98 3.74
CA ARG A 283 -7.31 -11.69 4.23
C ARG A 283 -8.14 -10.49 3.81
N ASP A 284 -8.40 -9.64 4.79
CA ASP A 284 -9.30 -8.48 4.71
C ASP A 284 -8.77 -7.26 3.92
N ASN A 285 -7.67 -7.40 3.17
CA ASN A 285 -7.10 -6.31 2.38
C ASN A 285 -8.05 -5.91 1.24
N VAL A 286 -7.91 -4.67 0.77
CA VAL A 286 -8.77 -4.07 -0.26
C VAL A 286 -7.96 -3.19 -1.21
N GLY A 287 -8.53 -2.95 -2.40
CA GLY A 287 -8.15 -1.87 -3.29
C GLY A 287 -9.35 -0.98 -3.62
N LEU A 288 -9.09 0.16 -4.26
CA LEU A 288 -10.08 1.08 -4.78
C LEU A 288 -9.61 1.60 -6.14
N VAL A 289 -10.48 1.57 -7.15
CA VAL A 289 -10.20 2.07 -8.49
C VAL A 289 -11.25 3.12 -8.86
N LEU A 290 -10.82 4.35 -9.16
CA LEU A 290 -11.68 5.41 -9.68
C LEU A 290 -11.39 5.65 -11.16
N LEU A 291 -12.44 5.86 -11.95
CA LEU A 291 -12.30 6.44 -13.29
C LEU A 291 -12.64 7.93 -13.22
N LEU A 292 -11.68 8.78 -13.60
CA LEU A 292 -11.76 10.23 -13.49
C LEU A 292 -11.73 10.90 -14.87
N GLN A 293 -12.59 11.89 -15.09
CA GLN A 293 -12.62 12.76 -16.26
C GLN A 293 -11.87 14.06 -15.95
N PRO A 294 -10.74 14.38 -16.60
CA PRO A 294 -10.11 15.69 -16.53
C PRO A 294 -11.07 16.82 -16.92
N ARG A 295 -11.11 17.90 -16.15
CA ARG A 295 -11.86 19.11 -16.47
C ARG A 295 -11.00 20.04 -17.35
N VAL A 296 -11.13 19.88 -18.66
CA VAL A 296 -10.49 20.72 -19.68
C VAL A 296 -11.54 21.32 -20.63
N PRO A 297 -11.22 22.38 -21.39
CA PRO A 297 -12.18 23.01 -22.31
C PRO A 297 -12.66 22.13 -23.48
N ARG A 298 -11.98 21.01 -23.76
CA ARG A 298 -12.34 20.09 -24.87
C ARG A 298 -13.49 19.14 -24.50
N ALA A 299 -14.47 19.06 -25.40
CA ALA A 299 -15.70 18.27 -25.24
C ALA A 299 -15.49 16.74 -25.16
N ALA A 300 -14.35 16.23 -25.60
CA ALA A 300 -13.92 14.85 -25.41
C ALA A 300 -12.46 14.86 -24.94
N SER A 301 -12.25 14.56 -23.66
CA SER A 301 -10.91 14.45 -23.06
C SER A 301 -10.65 13.01 -22.61
N PRO A 302 -9.40 12.50 -22.70
CA PRO A 302 -9.05 11.18 -22.20
C PRO A 302 -9.33 11.06 -20.70
N VAL A 303 -9.98 9.97 -20.30
CA VAL A 303 -10.20 9.61 -18.89
C VAL A 303 -8.92 9.07 -18.26
N VAL A 304 -8.78 9.17 -16.94
CA VAL A 304 -7.64 8.63 -16.18
C VAL A 304 -8.15 7.63 -15.14
N CYS A 305 -7.59 6.42 -15.14
CA CYS A 305 -7.86 5.41 -14.14
C CYS A 305 -6.87 5.56 -12.97
N VAL A 306 -7.37 5.84 -11.77
CA VAL A 306 -6.56 5.94 -10.55
C VAL A 306 -6.90 4.77 -9.62
N ALA A 307 -5.91 3.92 -9.35
CA ALA A 307 -6.01 2.81 -8.43
C ALA A 307 -5.18 3.04 -7.16
N ASN A 308 -5.67 2.53 -6.04
CA ASN A 308 -5.01 2.56 -4.73
C ASN A 308 -5.20 1.19 -4.03
N THR A 309 -4.20 0.73 -3.28
CA THR A 309 -4.23 -0.53 -2.54
C THR A 309 -3.35 -0.49 -1.28
N HIS A 310 -3.64 -1.36 -0.32
CA HIS A 310 -2.68 -1.79 0.70
C HIS A 310 -2.69 -3.33 0.70
N LEU A 311 -1.65 -3.94 0.11
CA LEU A 311 -1.49 -5.39 0.02
C LEU A 311 -1.17 -6.02 1.38
N LEU A 312 -1.37 -7.34 1.52
CA LEU A 312 -1.10 -8.07 2.77
C LEU A 312 0.34 -7.88 3.26
N TYR A 313 0.57 -7.30 4.44
CA TYR A 313 1.91 -7.19 5.05
C TYR A 313 2.73 -8.50 5.05
N ASN A 314 2.12 -9.60 5.53
CA ASN A 314 2.83 -10.84 5.89
C ASN A 314 3.83 -11.32 4.81
N PRO A 315 5.15 -11.30 5.08
CA PRO A 315 6.18 -11.55 4.07
C PRO A 315 6.15 -12.99 3.54
N ARG A 316 5.60 -13.94 4.31
CA ARG A 316 5.54 -15.38 3.96
C ARG A 316 4.36 -15.76 3.07
N ARG A 317 3.45 -14.83 2.78
CA ARG A 317 2.22 -15.08 2.00
C ARG A 317 2.23 -14.36 0.66
N GLY A 318 3.32 -14.52 -0.10
CA GLY A 318 3.42 -14.04 -1.48
C GLY A 318 2.44 -14.70 -2.44
N ASP A 319 1.95 -15.90 -2.11
CA ASP A 319 0.82 -16.54 -2.78
C ASP A 319 -0.46 -15.68 -2.67
N ILE A 320 -0.71 -15.06 -1.52
CA ILE A 320 -1.78 -14.06 -1.38
C ILE A 320 -1.40 -12.76 -2.10
N LYS A 321 -0.19 -12.21 -1.89
CA LYS A 321 0.20 -10.90 -2.48
C LYS A 321 0.04 -10.88 -4.01
N LEU A 322 0.48 -11.92 -4.73
CA LEU A 322 0.30 -12.02 -6.18
C LEU A 322 -1.17 -12.19 -6.59
N THR A 323 -1.98 -12.92 -5.81
CA THR A 323 -3.42 -13.06 -6.09
C THR A 323 -4.17 -11.74 -5.85
N GLN A 324 -3.85 -11.00 -4.78
CA GLN A 324 -4.40 -9.67 -4.50
C GLN A 324 -4.05 -8.68 -5.62
N LEU A 325 -2.78 -8.67 -6.06
CA LEU A 325 -2.35 -7.87 -7.19
C LEU A 325 -3.09 -8.26 -8.48
N ALA A 326 -3.25 -9.55 -8.77
CA ALA A 326 -4.01 -10.01 -9.95
C ALA A 326 -5.48 -9.58 -9.91
N MET A 327 -6.12 -9.57 -8.73
CA MET A 327 -7.48 -9.03 -8.54
C MET A 327 -7.55 -7.53 -8.82
N LEU A 328 -6.57 -6.74 -8.34
CA LEU A 328 -6.50 -5.31 -8.61
C LEU A 328 -6.26 -5.02 -10.10
N LEU A 329 -5.35 -5.77 -10.74
CA LEU A 329 -5.04 -5.65 -12.17
C LEU A 329 -6.24 -6.02 -13.05
N ALA A 330 -7.04 -7.02 -12.65
CA ALA A 330 -8.27 -7.39 -13.35
C ALA A 330 -9.35 -6.30 -13.26
N GLU A 331 -9.53 -5.67 -12.09
CA GLU A 331 -10.42 -4.51 -11.95
C GLU A 331 -9.93 -3.33 -12.79
N ILE A 332 -8.64 -2.97 -12.69
CA ILE A 332 -8.03 -1.92 -13.53
C ILE A 332 -8.25 -2.24 -15.02
N SER A 333 -8.09 -3.50 -15.45
CA SER A 333 -8.35 -3.90 -16.84
C SER A 333 -9.80 -3.67 -17.23
N SER A 334 -10.76 -4.00 -16.36
CA SER A 334 -12.18 -3.81 -16.63
C SER A 334 -12.61 -2.34 -16.62
N VAL A 335 -11.97 -1.50 -15.80
CA VAL A 335 -12.34 -0.09 -15.59
C VAL A 335 -11.63 0.85 -16.57
N ALA A 336 -10.38 0.56 -16.95
CA ALA A 336 -9.59 1.37 -17.87
C ALA A 336 -9.84 1.07 -19.36
N HIS A 337 -10.58 0.00 -19.69
CA HIS A 337 -10.79 -0.41 -21.08
C HIS A 337 -11.64 0.60 -21.87
N GLN A 338 -11.15 1.00 -23.04
CA GLN A 338 -11.81 1.94 -23.93
C GLN A 338 -12.52 1.25 -25.09
N LYS A 339 -13.43 1.98 -25.75
CA LYS A 339 -14.28 1.48 -26.85
C LYS A 339 -13.52 1.12 -28.13
N ASP A 340 -12.27 1.58 -28.26
CA ASP A 340 -11.35 1.25 -29.35
C ASP A 340 -10.49 0.01 -29.06
N GLY A 341 -10.64 -0.60 -27.88
CA GLY A 341 -9.84 -1.73 -27.42
C GLY A 341 -8.59 -1.35 -26.63
N SER A 342 -8.24 -0.06 -26.53
CA SER A 342 -7.10 0.42 -25.75
C SER A 342 -7.39 0.42 -24.24
N PHE A 343 -6.37 0.75 -23.44
CA PHE A 343 -6.55 1.16 -22.05
C PHE A 343 -6.32 2.66 -21.94
N CYS A 344 -7.13 3.33 -21.12
CA CYS A 344 -6.85 4.69 -20.71
C CYS A 344 -5.55 4.78 -19.88
N PRO A 345 -5.00 5.98 -19.70
CA PRO A 345 -3.88 6.21 -18.80
C PRO A 345 -4.21 5.74 -17.38
N ILE A 346 -3.35 4.90 -16.82
CA ILE A 346 -3.48 4.34 -15.47
C ILE A 346 -2.43 4.99 -14.57
N ILE A 347 -2.84 5.28 -13.34
CA ILE A 347 -1.95 5.49 -12.19
C ILE A 347 -2.35 4.46 -11.14
N MET A 348 -1.37 3.71 -10.63
CA MET A 348 -1.57 2.70 -9.59
C MET A 348 -0.66 3.00 -8.40
N CYS A 349 -1.28 3.50 -7.34
CA CYS A 349 -0.65 3.84 -6.07
C CYS A 349 -0.86 2.73 -5.02
N GLY A 350 -0.11 2.77 -3.93
CA GLY A 350 -0.36 1.92 -2.77
C GLY A 350 0.88 1.53 -1.98
N ASP A 351 0.64 0.90 -0.84
CA ASP A 351 1.63 0.07 -0.15
C ASP A 351 1.51 -1.37 -0.71
N PHE A 352 2.55 -1.81 -1.41
CA PHE A 352 2.60 -3.15 -2.02
C PHE A 352 3.28 -4.19 -1.12
N ASN A 353 3.77 -3.75 0.05
CA ASN A 353 4.47 -4.54 1.04
C ASN A 353 5.55 -5.44 0.43
N SER A 354 6.23 -4.92 -0.59
CA SER A 354 7.17 -5.66 -1.44
C SER A 354 8.26 -4.71 -1.89
N VAL A 355 9.51 -5.15 -1.88
CA VAL A 355 10.67 -4.27 -2.12
C VAL A 355 11.04 -4.15 -3.60
N PRO A 356 11.78 -3.11 -4.01
CA PRO A 356 12.29 -2.94 -5.37
C PRO A 356 13.07 -4.18 -5.84
N GLY A 357 12.88 -4.56 -7.10
CA GLY A 357 13.50 -5.77 -7.69
C GLY A 357 12.98 -7.11 -7.13
N SER A 358 11.98 -7.11 -6.23
CA SER A 358 11.29 -8.35 -5.84
C SER A 358 10.48 -8.92 -7.02
N PRO A 359 10.21 -10.25 -7.06
CA PRO A 359 9.38 -10.85 -8.10
C PRO A 359 8.03 -10.17 -8.33
N LEU A 360 7.38 -9.66 -7.27
CA LEU A 360 6.13 -8.90 -7.38
C LEU A 360 6.35 -7.52 -8.02
N TYR A 361 7.40 -6.80 -7.64
CA TYR A 361 7.76 -5.53 -8.28
C TYR A 361 8.10 -5.72 -9.77
N SER A 362 8.91 -6.73 -10.09
CA SER A 362 9.27 -7.08 -11.47
C SER A 362 8.05 -7.50 -12.30
N PHE A 363 7.07 -8.19 -11.70
CA PHE A 363 5.82 -8.52 -12.39
C PHE A 363 5.09 -7.24 -12.87
N ILE A 364 4.92 -6.26 -11.98
CA ILE A 364 4.29 -4.96 -12.29
C ILE A 364 5.07 -4.20 -13.38
N LYS A 365 6.41 -4.21 -13.30
CA LYS A 365 7.27 -3.47 -14.22
C LYS A 365 7.42 -4.09 -15.61
N GLU A 366 7.45 -5.41 -15.71
CA GLU A 366 7.79 -6.13 -16.95
C GLU A 366 6.56 -6.75 -17.63
N GLY A 367 5.38 -6.66 -17.00
CA GLY A 367 4.13 -7.25 -17.47
C GLY A 367 4.11 -8.78 -17.51
N LYS A 368 5.11 -9.43 -16.91
CA LYS A 368 5.27 -10.90 -16.91
C LYS A 368 6.12 -11.39 -15.75
N LEU A 369 5.83 -12.59 -15.25
CA LEU A 369 6.59 -13.28 -14.22
C LEU A 369 6.52 -14.80 -14.43
N ASN A 370 7.65 -15.45 -14.74
CA ASN A 370 7.78 -16.89 -14.51
C ASN A 370 7.99 -17.13 -13.01
N TYR A 371 7.10 -17.91 -12.40
CA TYR A 371 7.12 -18.25 -10.98
C TYR A 371 7.43 -19.73 -10.71
N GLU A 372 7.90 -20.47 -11.73
CA GLU A 372 8.42 -21.83 -11.58
C GLU A 372 9.50 -21.90 -10.49
N GLY A 373 9.36 -22.82 -9.54
CA GLY A 373 10.30 -22.97 -8.42
C GLY A 373 10.33 -21.81 -7.39
N LEU A 374 9.50 -20.77 -7.54
CA LEU A 374 9.52 -19.60 -6.66
C LEU A 374 8.87 -19.89 -5.29
N ALA A 375 9.65 -19.76 -4.21
CA ALA A 375 9.18 -19.91 -2.84
C ALA A 375 8.27 -18.75 -2.40
N ILE A 376 7.17 -19.05 -1.70
CA ILE A 376 6.11 -18.08 -1.39
C ILE A 376 6.56 -16.86 -0.57
N GLY A 377 7.64 -16.95 0.22
CA GLY A 377 8.18 -15.81 0.97
C GLY A 377 9.20 -14.96 0.19
N LYS A 378 9.68 -15.42 -0.97
CA LYS A 378 10.61 -14.65 -1.81
C LYS A 378 9.93 -13.67 -2.77
N VAL A 379 8.64 -13.88 -3.06
CA VAL A 379 7.78 -13.03 -3.91
C VAL A 379 7.90 -11.52 -3.62
N SER A 380 7.96 -11.14 -2.34
CA SER A 380 7.96 -9.74 -1.90
C SER A 380 9.34 -9.21 -1.49
N GLY A 381 10.38 -10.06 -1.49
CA GLY A 381 11.75 -9.72 -1.06
C GLY A 381 11.94 -9.37 0.43
N GLN A 382 10.87 -9.10 1.19
CA GLN A 382 10.91 -8.73 2.62
C GLN A 382 11.62 -9.77 3.51
N GLU A 383 11.50 -11.09 3.23
CA GLU A 383 12.15 -12.12 4.05
C GLU A 383 13.45 -12.67 3.41
N GLN A 384 14.57 -12.47 4.10
CA GLN A 384 15.88 -12.96 3.67
C GLN A 384 16.02 -14.49 3.80
N SER A 385 15.39 -15.12 4.79
CA SER A 385 15.47 -16.57 5.03
C SER A 385 14.30 -17.36 4.42
N SER A 386 14.55 -18.10 3.34
CA SER A 386 13.56 -18.94 2.65
C SER A 386 13.52 -20.43 3.08
N ARG A 387 14.27 -20.83 4.12
CA ARG A 387 14.40 -22.24 4.52
C ARG A 387 13.04 -22.86 4.91
N GLY A 388 12.66 -23.96 4.24
CA GLY A 388 11.45 -24.72 4.51
C GLY A 388 10.15 -24.12 3.97
N GLN A 389 10.21 -23.11 3.11
CA GLN A 389 9.01 -22.50 2.52
C GLN A 389 8.42 -23.32 1.37
N ARG A 390 7.09 -23.28 1.25
CA ARG A 390 6.33 -23.85 0.12
C ARG A 390 6.69 -23.12 -1.18
N ILE A 391 6.69 -23.84 -2.30
CA ILE A 391 6.75 -23.25 -3.65
C ILE A 391 5.35 -22.78 -4.07
N LEU A 392 5.25 -21.75 -4.92
CA LEU A 392 3.99 -21.33 -5.52
C LEU A 392 3.31 -22.50 -6.27
N SER A 393 1.98 -22.52 -6.20
CA SER A 393 1.16 -23.45 -6.97
C SER A 393 1.10 -23.03 -8.43
N ILE A 394 0.89 -23.96 -9.36
CA ILE A 394 0.64 -23.68 -10.79
C ILE A 394 -0.78 -24.21 -11.12
N PRO A 395 -1.78 -23.36 -11.39
CA PRO A 395 -1.80 -21.90 -11.18
C PRO A 395 -1.72 -21.52 -9.69
N ILE A 396 -1.40 -20.25 -9.39
CA ILE A 396 -1.26 -19.75 -8.01
C ILE A 396 -2.59 -19.78 -7.26
N TRP A 397 -3.68 -19.42 -7.93
CA TRP A 397 -5.05 -19.36 -7.41
C TRP A 397 -5.98 -20.34 -8.15
N PRO A 398 -7.09 -20.79 -7.52
CA PRO A 398 -8.00 -21.73 -8.16
C PRO A 398 -8.90 -21.05 -9.22
N PRO A 399 -9.41 -21.81 -10.22
CA PRO A 399 -10.23 -21.25 -11.31
C PRO A 399 -11.50 -20.53 -10.85
N ASN A 400 -12.08 -20.89 -9.69
CA ASN A 400 -13.29 -20.25 -9.19
C ASN A 400 -13.09 -18.80 -8.70
N LEU A 401 -11.85 -18.27 -8.73
CA LEU A 401 -11.62 -16.84 -8.62
C LEU A 401 -12.14 -16.06 -9.86
N GLY A 402 -12.17 -16.69 -11.04
CA GLY A 402 -12.60 -16.06 -12.30
C GLY A 402 -11.60 -15.06 -12.89
N ILE A 403 -10.29 -15.29 -12.70
CA ILE A 403 -9.22 -14.42 -13.19
C ILE A 403 -8.15 -15.26 -13.91
N SER A 404 -7.83 -14.87 -15.14
CA SER A 404 -6.84 -15.50 -16.01
C SER A 404 -5.40 -15.36 -15.49
N GLN A 405 -4.46 -16.16 -16.00
CA GLN A 405 -3.03 -15.91 -15.77
C GLN A 405 -2.54 -14.59 -16.41
N ASN A 406 -3.34 -13.93 -17.26
CA ASN A 406 -3.09 -12.60 -17.82
C ASN A 406 -3.68 -11.46 -16.94
N CYS A 407 -4.17 -11.80 -15.75
CA CYS A 407 -4.77 -10.87 -14.79
C CYS A 407 -5.94 -10.05 -15.36
N VAL A 408 -6.84 -10.72 -16.07
CA VAL A 408 -8.14 -10.19 -16.51
C VAL A 408 -9.26 -11.13 -16.09
N TYR A 409 -10.49 -10.60 -15.93
CA TYR A 409 -11.66 -11.41 -15.58
C TYR A 409 -12.03 -12.41 -16.68
N GLU A 410 -12.42 -13.62 -16.30
CA GLU A 410 -12.87 -14.68 -17.18
C GLU A 410 -14.29 -15.15 -16.85
N VAL A 411 -15.07 -15.45 -17.89
CA VAL A 411 -16.38 -16.09 -17.74
C VAL A 411 -16.14 -17.55 -17.34
N GLN A 412 -16.43 -17.87 -16.08
CA GLN A 412 -16.28 -19.23 -15.55
C GLN A 412 -17.19 -20.20 -16.32
N GLN A 413 -16.59 -21.09 -17.12
CA GLN A 413 -17.32 -22.16 -17.78
C GLN A 413 -17.72 -23.20 -16.72
N LEU A 414 -19.02 -23.37 -16.50
CA LEU A 414 -19.54 -24.49 -15.71
C LEU A 414 -19.10 -25.81 -16.37
N PRO A 415 -18.63 -26.81 -15.60
CA PRO A 415 -18.36 -28.13 -16.14
C PRO A 415 -19.60 -28.68 -16.85
N LYS A 416 -19.48 -28.96 -18.16
CA LYS A 416 -20.54 -29.64 -18.91
C LYS A 416 -20.74 -31.04 -18.36
N VAL A 417 -21.77 -31.21 -17.54
CA VAL A 417 -22.31 -32.54 -17.25
C VAL A 417 -23.11 -32.97 -18.49
N GLU A 418 -22.42 -33.59 -19.44
CA GLU A 418 -23.07 -34.21 -20.59
C GLU A 418 -23.88 -35.41 -20.09
N LYS A 419 -25.22 -35.25 -20.10
CA LYS A 419 -26.16 -36.35 -19.86
C LYS A 419 -26.22 -37.23 -21.10
N THR A 420 -25.40 -38.28 -21.15
CA THR A 420 -25.53 -39.34 -22.13
C THR A 420 -26.71 -40.26 -21.76
N ASP A 421 -27.88 -39.99 -22.34
CA ASP A 421 -28.99 -40.96 -22.40
C ASP A 421 -28.66 -42.04 -23.44
N SER A 422 -28.21 -43.22 -23.02
CA SER A 422 -28.40 -44.52 -23.70
C SER A 422 -27.67 -45.67 -22.98
N ASP A 423 -28.24 -46.87 -23.05
CA ASP A 423 -27.61 -48.11 -22.57
C ASP A 423 -26.40 -48.50 -23.43
N LEU A 424 -25.22 -48.65 -22.80
CA LEU A 424 -24.12 -49.46 -23.30
C LEU A 424 -23.49 -50.28 -22.16
N THR A 425 -22.93 -51.44 -22.51
CA THR A 425 -22.62 -52.52 -21.56
C THR A 425 -21.31 -52.32 -20.80
N GLN A 426 -21.22 -52.99 -19.65
CA GLN A 426 -20.26 -52.71 -18.57
C GLN A 426 -18.84 -53.27 -18.81
N THR A 427 -18.32 -53.14 -20.04
CA THR A 427 -17.09 -53.83 -20.49
C THR A 427 -16.05 -52.92 -21.19
N GLU A 428 -16.33 -51.63 -21.41
CA GLU A 428 -15.37 -50.68 -22.04
C GLU A 428 -14.96 -49.49 -21.13
N LEU A 429 -15.09 -49.64 -19.81
CA LEU A 429 -14.85 -48.57 -18.83
C LEU A 429 -13.37 -48.18 -18.60
N ASP A 430 -12.40 -48.96 -19.10
CA ASP A 430 -10.96 -48.79 -18.81
C ASP A 430 -10.15 -48.10 -19.94
N LYS A 431 -10.79 -47.60 -21.02
CA LYS A 431 -10.06 -47.00 -22.16
C LYS A 431 -10.57 -45.67 -22.69
N THR A 432 -11.63 -45.10 -22.13
CA THR A 432 -12.00 -43.71 -22.39
C THR A 432 -11.27 -42.77 -21.42
N GLU A 433 -9.93 -42.76 -21.49
CA GLU A 433 -9.17 -41.61 -21.00
C GLU A 433 -9.65 -40.39 -21.77
N VAL A 434 -10.38 -39.49 -21.10
CA VAL A 434 -10.97 -38.34 -21.74
C VAL A 434 -9.84 -37.44 -22.24
N LEU A 435 -9.72 -37.33 -23.56
CA LEU A 435 -8.81 -36.43 -24.27
C LEU A 435 -9.26 -34.96 -24.13
N VAL A 436 -9.45 -34.52 -22.89
CA VAL A 436 -9.23 -33.12 -22.53
C VAL A 436 -7.78 -32.85 -22.86
N THR A 437 -7.54 -32.06 -23.91
CA THR A 437 -6.20 -31.56 -24.22
C THR A 437 -5.68 -30.85 -22.99
N ALA A 438 -4.70 -31.46 -22.32
CA ALA A 438 -4.10 -30.91 -21.11
C ALA A 438 -3.28 -29.67 -21.49
N GLU A 439 -3.97 -28.52 -21.60
CA GLU A 439 -3.34 -27.22 -21.72
C GLU A 439 -2.34 -27.09 -20.58
N LYS A 440 -1.06 -27.03 -20.96
CA LYS A 440 0.05 -27.20 -20.04
C LYS A 440 0.10 -25.98 -19.10
N LEU A 441 -0.56 -26.11 -17.94
CA LEU A 441 -0.76 -25.04 -16.96
C LEU A 441 0.53 -24.25 -16.77
N SER A 442 0.51 -22.99 -17.19
CA SER A 442 1.71 -22.20 -17.35
C SER A 442 2.14 -21.60 -16.02
N SER A 443 3.43 -21.74 -15.69
CA SER A 443 4.07 -21.08 -14.55
C SER A 443 4.31 -19.58 -14.75
N ASN A 444 3.57 -18.93 -15.67
CA ASN A 444 3.82 -17.55 -16.09
C ASN A 444 2.57 -16.70 -15.87
N LEU A 445 2.66 -15.70 -14.98
CA LEU A 445 1.70 -14.60 -14.96
C LEU A 445 2.07 -13.57 -16.03
N GLN A 446 1.07 -12.89 -16.57
CA GLN A 446 1.17 -11.73 -17.46
C GLN A 446 0.16 -10.64 -17.05
N HIS A 447 0.36 -9.42 -17.55
CA HIS A 447 -0.66 -8.37 -17.61
C HIS A 447 -0.45 -7.45 -18.81
N HIS A 448 -1.51 -6.79 -19.30
CA HIS A 448 -1.46 -6.04 -20.56
C HIS A 448 -0.96 -4.59 -20.45
N PHE A 449 -0.67 -4.09 -19.24
CA PHE A 449 -0.23 -2.71 -19.00
C PHE A 449 1.29 -2.51 -19.17
N SER A 450 1.70 -1.34 -19.67
CA SER A 450 3.10 -0.90 -19.75
C SER A 450 3.40 0.12 -18.64
N LEU A 451 3.74 -0.37 -17.45
CA LEU A 451 3.85 0.45 -16.24
C LEU A 451 5.30 0.84 -15.91
N SER A 452 5.50 2.11 -15.57
CA SER A 452 6.75 2.65 -15.01
C SER A 452 6.55 3.07 -13.55
N SER A 453 7.60 2.94 -12.74
CA SER A 453 7.67 3.51 -11.38
C SER A 453 8.11 4.98 -11.47
N VAL A 454 7.52 5.86 -10.67
CA VAL A 454 8.02 7.23 -10.49
C VAL A 454 9.42 7.26 -9.87
N TYR A 455 9.67 6.35 -8.94
CA TYR A 455 10.91 6.27 -8.17
C TYR A 455 11.88 5.26 -8.78
N SER A 456 13.18 5.57 -8.66
CA SER A 456 14.29 4.80 -9.20
C SER A 456 14.85 3.78 -8.19
N HIS A 457 14.43 3.89 -6.93
CA HIS A 457 14.73 3.05 -5.78
C HIS A 457 16.14 3.12 -5.25
N TYR A 458 17.02 3.82 -5.96
CA TYR A 458 18.41 4.07 -5.61
C TYR A 458 18.81 5.48 -6.03
N PHE A 459 19.62 6.14 -5.22
CA PHE A 459 20.22 7.44 -5.56
C PHE A 459 21.33 7.25 -6.61
N PRO A 460 21.32 8.01 -7.73
CA PRO A 460 22.19 7.71 -8.89
C PRO A 460 23.69 7.88 -8.61
N ASP A 461 24.07 8.85 -7.77
CA ASP A 461 25.47 9.16 -7.47
C ASP A 461 26.12 8.18 -6.47
N THR A 462 25.32 7.43 -5.70
CA THR A 462 25.81 6.65 -4.55
C THR A 462 25.38 5.19 -4.56
N GLY A 463 24.34 4.82 -5.30
CA GLY A 463 23.74 3.49 -5.28
C GLY A 463 23.06 3.13 -3.94
N ILE A 464 22.90 4.08 -3.02
CA ILE A 464 22.21 3.86 -1.75
C ILE A 464 20.70 3.73 -2.02
N PRO A 465 19.98 2.79 -1.38
CA PRO A 465 18.54 2.67 -1.54
C PRO A 465 17.76 3.91 -1.10
N GLU A 466 16.73 4.25 -1.87
CA GLU A 466 15.62 5.07 -1.39
C GLU A 466 14.78 4.24 -0.40
N VAL A 467 14.24 4.86 0.65
CA VAL A 467 13.28 4.23 1.57
C VAL A 467 11.98 5.04 1.65
N THR A 468 10.86 4.33 1.82
CA THR A 468 9.52 4.93 1.96
C THR A 468 8.94 4.73 3.36
N THR A 469 9.38 3.73 4.12
CA THR A 469 9.04 3.52 5.55
C THR A 469 10.30 3.36 6.39
N CYS A 470 10.30 3.82 7.65
CA CYS A 470 11.44 3.67 8.58
C CYS A 470 11.02 3.65 10.07
N HIS A 471 10.98 2.45 10.64
CA HIS A 471 10.60 2.17 12.04
C HIS A 471 11.55 1.12 12.67
N SER A 472 11.42 0.80 13.97
CA SER A 472 12.40 -0.03 14.73
C SER A 472 12.66 -1.47 14.22
N ARG A 473 12.04 -1.91 13.13
CA ARG A 473 12.27 -3.25 12.52
C ARG A 473 12.52 -3.25 11.01
N SER A 474 12.42 -2.11 10.33
CA SER A 474 12.63 -2.03 8.88
C SER A 474 12.77 -0.59 8.43
N ALA A 475 13.65 -0.38 7.45
CA ALA A 475 13.76 0.83 6.65
C ALA A 475 13.90 0.39 5.18
N ILE A 476 12.83 0.52 4.41
CA ILE A 476 12.73 -0.04 3.05
C ILE A 476 11.79 0.81 2.17
N THR A 477 11.87 0.63 0.86
CA THR A 477 10.79 1.03 -0.06
C THR A 477 9.76 -0.09 -0.16
N VAL A 478 8.48 0.25 0.05
CA VAL A 478 7.29 -0.61 -0.18
C VAL A 478 6.11 0.15 -0.80
N ASP A 479 6.11 1.48 -0.72
CA ASP A 479 5.12 2.36 -1.34
C ASP A 479 5.53 2.68 -2.77
N TYR A 480 4.56 2.76 -3.67
CA TYR A 480 4.82 3.06 -5.08
C TYR A 480 3.78 4.01 -5.68
N ILE A 481 4.23 4.76 -6.69
CA ILE A 481 3.36 5.33 -7.72
C ILE A 481 3.82 4.71 -9.04
N PHE A 482 3.01 3.80 -9.59
CA PHE A 482 3.16 3.30 -10.95
C PHE A 482 2.27 4.09 -11.90
N TYR A 483 2.67 4.22 -13.16
CA TYR A 483 1.90 4.91 -14.20
C TYR A 483 2.07 4.26 -15.58
N SER A 484 1.04 4.33 -16.43
CA SER A 484 1.15 4.00 -17.86
C SER A 484 2.09 5.00 -18.53
N ALA A 485 3.29 4.56 -18.89
CA ALA A 485 4.23 5.40 -19.65
C ALA A 485 3.99 5.24 -21.16
N GLU A 486 4.31 6.29 -21.93
CA GLU A 486 4.54 6.13 -23.37
C GLU A 486 5.72 5.17 -23.58
N LYS A 487 5.60 4.22 -24.51
CA LYS A 487 6.77 3.51 -25.04
C LYS A 487 7.52 4.45 -25.98
N GLU A 488 8.83 4.57 -25.82
CA GLU A 488 9.68 4.98 -26.93
C GLU A 488 9.70 3.83 -27.97
N ASP A 489 9.62 4.14 -29.26
CA ASP A 489 9.49 3.15 -30.35
C ASP A 489 10.76 2.31 -30.56
N VAL A 490 10.96 1.30 -29.70
CA VAL A 490 11.96 0.25 -29.91
C VAL A 490 11.42 -0.75 -30.92
N ALA A 491 11.96 -0.69 -32.14
CA ALA A 491 11.36 -1.27 -33.34
C ALA A 491 10.97 -2.77 -33.28
N GLY A 492 9.66 -3.03 -33.38
CA GLY A 492 9.10 -4.10 -34.20
C GLY A 492 9.24 -5.56 -33.72
N GLN A 493 8.23 -6.05 -33.01
CA GLN A 493 7.88 -7.48 -32.94
C GLN A 493 6.37 -7.64 -33.21
N PRO A 494 5.94 -8.22 -34.35
CA PRO A 494 4.51 -8.30 -34.68
C PRO A 494 3.82 -9.47 -33.94
N GLY A 495 3.23 -9.18 -32.79
CA GLY A 495 2.42 -10.15 -32.05
C GLY A 495 1.78 -9.60 -30.78
N ALA A 496 0.47 -9.32 -30.84
CA ALA A 496 -0.38 -8.95 -29.70
C ALA A 496 0.03 -7.70 -28.89
N GLU A 497 0.34 -6.59 -29.56
CA GLU A 497 0.41 -5.29 -28.90
C GLU A 497 -0.96 -4.60 -28.87
N VAL A 498 -1.57 -4.50 -27.68
CA VAL A 498 -2.67 -3.56 -27.42
C VAL A 498 -2.05 -2.17 -27.33
N ALA A 499 -2.39 -1.29 -28.27
CA ALA A 499 -1.87 0.07 -28.30
C ALA A 499 -2.39 0.88 -27.09
N LEU A 500 -1.47 1.41 -26.28
CA LEU A 500 -1.79 2.37 -25.22
C LEU A 500 -1.93 3.76 -25.83
N VAL A 501 -3.14 4.33 -25.73
CA VAL A 501 -3.42 5.68 -26.23
C VAL A 501 -3.15 6.70 -25.12
N GLY A 502 -2.13 7.54 -25.30
CA GLY A 502 -1.86 8.72 -24.47
C GLY A 502 -1.16 8.45 -23.13
N GLY A 503 -0.04 7.71 -23.13
CA GLY A 503 0.74 7.48 -21.90
C GLY A 503 1.13 8.77 -21.16
N LEU A 504 1.24 8.69 -19.83
CA LEU A 504 1.59 9.85 -19.00
C LEU A 504 3.09 10.13 -19.04
N LYS A 505 3.44 11.41 -19.17
CA LYS A 505 4.81 11.89 -19.03
C LYS A 505 5.05 12.35 -17.60
N LEU A 506 6.04 11.77 -16.92
CA LEU A 506 6.45 12.18 -15.59
C LEU A 506 7.29 13.47 -15.70
N LEU A 507 6.74 14.60 -15.23
CA LEU A 507 7.38 15.91 -15.27
C LEU A 507 8.35 16.12 -14.10
N ALA A 508 7.95 15.67 -12.90
CA ALA A 508 8.74 15.82 -11.69
C ALA A 508 8.31 14.86 -10.58
N ARG A 509 9.19 14.62 -9.61
CA ARG A 509 8.91 13.85 -8.39
C ARG A 509 9.52 14.54 -7.16
N LEU A 510 8.95 14.32 -5.99
CA LEU A 510 9.54 14.73 -4.71
C LEU A 510 10.52 13.65 -4.24
N SER A 511 11.82 13.98 -4.17
CA SER A 511 12.89 13.05 -3.80
C SER A 511 12.57 12.26 -2.53
N LEU A 512 13.00 10.99 -2.44
CA LEU A 512 12.95 10.23 -1.19
C LEU A 512 14.19 10.58 -0.32
N LEU A 513 14.39 9.79 0.74
CA LEU A 513 15.52 9.88 1.67
C LEU A 513 16.16 8.49 1.85
N THR A 514 17.34 8.43 2.46
CA THR A 514 17.99 7.18 2.85
C THR A 514 17.55 6.73 4.25
N GLU A 515 17.79 5.47 4.61
CA GLU A 515 17.67 4.99 6.01
C GLU A 515 18.50 5.85 6.98
N GLN A 516 19.70 6.27 6.58
CA GLN A 516 20.59 7.06 7.43
C GLN A 516 20.04 8.47 7.70
N ASP A 517 19.41 9.12 6.72
CA ASP A 517 18.76 10.41 6.91
C ASP A 517 17.62 10.31 7.93
N LEU A 518 16.80 9.25 7.82
CA LEU A 518 15.68 9.03 8.73
C LEU A 518 16.14 8.68 10.15
N TRP A 519 17.18 7.87 10.33
CA TRP A 519 17.75 7.67 11.68
C TRP A 519 18.46 8.90 12.24
N THR A 520 18.95 9.82 11.39
CA THR A 520 19.50 11.11 11.84
C THR A 520 18.43 12.00 12.49
N VAL A 521 17.15 11.84 12.11
CA VAL A 521 15.99 12.47 12.76
C VAL A 521 15.26 11.54 13.75
N ASN A 522 15.96 10.50 14.26
CA ASN A 522 15.43 9.51 15.20
C ASN A 522 14.21 8.71 14.67
N GLY A 523 14.25 8.33 13.40
CA GLY A 523 13.28 7.45 12.75
C GLY A 523 11.91 8.10 12.49
N LEU A 524 10.92 7.28 12.15
CA LEU A 524 9.54 7.71 11.92
C LEU A 524 8.54 6.87 12.78
N PRO A 525 7.39 7.43 13.19
CA PRO A 525 7.07 8.86 13.20
C PRO A 525 7.90 9.64 14.25
N ASN A 526 8.04 10.95 14.04
CA ASN A 526 8.74 11.89 14.92
C ASN A 526 7.95 13.20 15.08
N GLU A 527 8.56 14.25 15.65
CA GLU A 527 7.95 15.57 15.86
C GLU A 527 7.49 16.27 14.57
N ASN A 528 8.09 15.94 13.43
CA ASN A 528 7.90 16.64 12.15
C ASN A 528 7.16 15.81 11.09
N ASN A 529 7.36 14.50 11.05
CA ASN A 529 6.69 13.56 10.15
C ASN A 529 5.89 12.55 10.98
N SER A 530 4.59 12.45 10.72
CA SER A 530 3.64 11.82 11.67
C SER A 530 2.96 10.54 11.15
N SER A 531 3.56 9.93 10.14
CA SER A 531 3.44 8.50 9.80
C SER A 531 4.83 7.85 9.95
N ASP A 532 4.91 6.52 10.01
CA ASP A 532 6.18 5.79 9.82
C ASP A 532 6.60 5.68 8.34
N HIS A 533 5.70 6.05 7.42
CA HIS A 533 5.96 6.19 5.98
C HIS A 533 6.22 7.66 5.58
N LEU A 534 6.77 7.87 4.38
CA LEU A 534 6.93 9.16 3.71
C LEU A 534 5.92 9.32 2.57
N PRO A 535 5.34 10.52 2.36
CA PRO A 535 4.47 10.75 1.20
C PRO A 535 5.28 10.71 -0.11
N LEU A 536 4.94 9.81 -1.02
CA LEU A 536 5.38 9.84 -2.41
C LEU A 536 4.59 10.92 -3.15
N LEU A 537 5.22 11.66 -4.06
CA LEU A 537 4.57 12.76 -4.77
C LEU A 537 5.16 12.94 -6.17
N ALA A 538 4.29 12.97 -7.17
CA ALA A 538 4.62 13.08 -8.58
C ALA A 538 3.83 14.20 -9.28
N LYS A 539 4.38 14.71 -10.40
CA LYS A 539 3.69 15.57 -11.37
C LYS A 539 3.71 14.88 -12.73
N PHE A 540 2.54 14.70 -13.34
CA PHE A 540 2.35 14.09 -14.65
C PHE A 540 1.79 15.12 -15.65
N ARG A 541 2.05 14.86 -16.92
CA ARG A 541 1.39 15.47 -18.07
C ARG A 541 0.65 14.41 -18.86
N LEU A 542 -0.60 14.73 -19.20
CA LEU A 542 -1.41 14.06 -20.20
C LEU A 542 -1.53 15.00 -21.40
N GLU A 543 -1.14 14.55 -22.60
CA GLU A 543 -1.39 15.29 -23.85
C GLU A 543 -2.85 15.03 -24.31
N LEU A 544 -3.46 16.01 -25.01
CA LEU A 544 -4.91 16.11 -25.27
C LEU A 544 -5.28 16.33 -26.74
#